data_AF-A0A0A7I9V6-F1
#
_entry.id   AF-A0A0A7I9V6-F1
#
_cell.length_a   1.000
_cell.length_b   1.000
_cell.length_c   1.000
_cell.angle_alpha   90.00
_cell.angle_beta   90.00
_cell.angle_gamma   90.00
#
_symmetry.space_group_name_H-M   'P 1'
#
loop_
_entity.id
_entity.type
_entity.pdbx_description
1 polymer ?
#
loop_
_entity_poly.entity_id
_entity_poly.type
_entity_poly.pdbx_seq_one_letter_code
_entity_poly.pdbx_strand_id
1 'polypeptide(L)'
;MSRHEHETIDLTPTTKSTDTDPRPVHIKYGDVKMDLPRLDDSSQLPTSMLIAGMTAASQGWNNLDDDQKLAFMATMLAWLAREYPRFERELDRKSGDKTLDIGRIFAAWAKATKDMDPKASSSSTSA
;
A
#
# COMPACT_ATOMS: atom_id res chain seq x y z
N MET A 1 -19.25 -30.53 -36.62
CA MET A 1 -18.83 -29.97 -35.32
C MET A 1 -18.04 -28.70 -35.62
N SER A 2 -18.65 -27.52 -35.47
CA SER A 2 -17.93 -26.25 -35.66
C SER A 2 -17.13 -25.94 -34.41
N ARG A 3 -15.81 -25.81 -34.54
CA ARG A 3 -14.97 -25.22 -33.50
C ARG A 3 -15.31 -23.74 -33.46
N HIS A 4 -15.80 -23.25 -32.32
CA HIS A 4 -15.81 -21.83 -32.05
C HIS A 4 -14.35 -21.42 -31.83
N GLU A 5 -13.76 -20.75 -32.83
CA GLU A 5 -12.48 -20.08 -32.64
C GLU A 5 -12.74 -18.90 -31.71
N HIS A 6 -12.13 -18.92 -30.52
CA HIS A 6 -12.21 -17.82 -29.58
C HIS A 6 -11.32 -16.68 -30.10
N GLU A 7 -11.93 -15.54 -30.42
CA GLU A 7 -11.21 -14.32 -30.75
C GLU A 7 -10.36 -13.89 -29.55
N THR A 8 -9.05 -13.73 -29.76
CA THR A 8 -8.10 -13.32 -28.73
C THR A 8 -7.89 -11.81 -28.86
N ILE A 9 -8.09 -11.07 -27.76
CA ILE A 9 -7.82 -9.64 -27.70
C ILE A 9 -6.41 -9.43 -27.13
N ASP A 10 -5.53 -8.85 -27.93
CA ASP A 10 -4.17 -8.48 -27.51
C ASP A 10 -4.19 -7.16 -26.74
N LEU A 11 -3.87 -7.22 -25.45
CA LEU A 11 -3.70 -6.05 -24.61
C LEU A 11 -2.23 -5.69 -24.49
N THR A 12 -1.83 -4.56 -25.06
CA THR A 12 -0.47 -4.01 -24.88
C THR A 12 -0.40 -3.22 -23.57
N PRO A 13 0.58 -3.48 -22.69
CA PRO A 13 0.77 -2.67 -21.49
C PRO A 13 0.98 -1.20 -21.82
N THR A 14 0.23 -0.32 -21.17
CA THR A 14 0.38 1.13 -21.32
C THR A 14 1.53 1.64 -20.45
N THR A 15 2.34 2.55 -20.98
CA THR A 15 3.38 3.25 -20.21
C THR A 15 2.76 4.20 -19.18
N LYS A 16 3.40 4.31 -18.01
CA LYS A 16 2.97 5.14 -16.90
C LYS A 16 2.86 6.62 -17.32
N SER A 17 1.76 7.28 -16.95
CA SER A 17 1.65 8.75 -17.01
C SER A 17 2.56 9.37 -15.95
N THR A 18 3.37 10.36 -16.34
CA THR A 18 4.32 11.06 -15.44
C THR A 18 3.66 12.05 -14.48
N ASP A 19 2.33 12.11 -14.45
CA ASP A 19 1.55 13.12 -13.70
C ASP A 19 1.44 12.82 -12.20
N THR A 20 1.89 11.64 -11.75
CA THR A 20 1.93 11.30 -10.32
C THR A 20 3.29 11.66 -9.75
N ASP A 21 3.31 12.51 -8.72
CA ASP A 21 4.52 12.84 -7.96
C ASP A 21 5.18 11.55 -7.43
N PRO A 22 6.37 11.18 -7.93
CA PRO A 22 6.97 9.87 -7.69
C PRO A 22 7.65 9.76 -6.33
N ARG A 23 7.66 10.84 -5.53
CA ARG A 23 8.38 10.87 -4.25
C ARG A 23 7.85 9.79 -3.30
N PRO A 24 8.74 9.00 -2.67
CA PRO A 24 8.34 8.01 -1.69
C PRO A 24 7.89 8.67 -0.39
N VAL A 25 7.14 7.91 0.41
CA VAL A 25 6.79 8.23 1.79
C VAL A 25 7.90 7.74 2.72
N HIS A 26 8.55 8.69 3.40
CA HIS A 26 9.62 8.38 4.35
C HIS A 26 9.04 8.06 5.74
N ILE A 27 9.23 6.83 6.22
CA ILE A 27 8.85 6.40 7.57
C ILE A 27 10.08 5.91 8.34
N LYS A 28 10.15 6.25 9.63
CA LYS A 28 11.12 5.67 10.56
C LYS A 28 10.40 4.85 11.63
N TYR A 29 10.63 3.54 11.67
CA TYR A 29 10.18 2.65 12.74
C TYR A 29 11.38 2.20 13.57
N GLY A 30 11.43 2.61 14.83
CA GLY A 30 12.62 2.38 15.67
C GLY A 30 13.88 2.94 15.01
N ASP A 31 14.86 2.10 14.73
CA ASP A 31 16.11 2.45 14.05
C ASP A 31 16.07 2.22 12.52
N VAL A 32 14.95 1.72 11.99
CA VAL A 32 14.76 1.39 10.57
C VAL A 32 14.11 2.56 9.84
N LYS A 33 14.76 3.03 8.77
CA LYS A 33 14.21 4.00 7.82
C LYS A 33 13.67 3.25 6.60
N MET A 34 12.48 3.62 6.14
CA MET A 34 11.76 2.99 5.04
C MET A 34 11.29 4.05 4.06
N ASP A 35 11.52 3.81 2.77
CA ASP A 35 11.08 4.66 1.66
C ASP A 35 9.93 3.95 0.95
N LEU A 36 8.72 4.14 1.47
CA LEU A 36 7.55 3.41 1.02
C LEU A 36 6.96 4.04 -0.25
N PRO A 37 6.45 3.26 -1.21
CA PRO A 37 5.74 3.80 -2.36
C PRO A 37 4.46 4.51 -1.89
N ARG A 38 3.93 5.47 -2.65
CA ARG A 38 2.64 6.08 -2.29
C ARG A 38 1.50 5.08 -2.43
N LEU A 39 0.58 5.06 -1.47
CA LEU A 39 -0.57 4.14 -1.53
C LEU A 39 -1.56 4.45 -2.69
N ASP A 40 -1.53 5.67 -3.22
CA ASP A 40 -2.35 6.09 -4.36
C ASP A 40 -1.65 5.88 -5.72
N ASP A 41 -0.39 5.44 -5.73
CA ASP A 41 0.36 5.12 -6.94
C ASP A 41 0.47 3.60 -7.13
N SER A 42 -0.53 3.03 -7.80
CA SER A 42 -0.61 1.58 -8.04
C SER A 42 0.54 1.02 -8.86
N SER A 43 1.30 1.85 -9.59
CA SER A 43 2.44 1.40 -10.40
C SER A 43 3.68 1.08 -9.56
N GLN A 44 3.74 1.57 -8.32
CA GLN A 44 4.87 1.35 -7.42
C GLN A 44 4.56 0.33 -6.32
N LEU A 45 3.27 0.03 -6.10
CA LEU A 45 2.85 -0.98 -5.14
C LEU A 45 3.05 -2.38 -5.71
N PRO A 46 3.52 -3.34 -4.89
CA PRO A 46 3.54 -4.74 -5.30
C PRO A 46 2.10 -5.24 -5.51
N THR A 47 1.90 -6.11 -6.50
CA THR A 47 0.57 -6.66 -6.84
C THR A 47 -0.13 -7.30 -5.64
N SER A 48 0.62 -7.93 -4.73
CA SER A 48 0.06 -8.49 -3.48
C SER A 48 -0.60 -7.43 -2.59
N MET A 49 0.00 -6.24 -2.48
CA MET A 49 -0.56 -5.13 -1.71
C MET A 49 -1.78 -4.54 -2.41
N LEU A 50 -1.79 -4.50 -3.76
CA LEU A 50 -2.98 -4.10 -4.51
C LEU A 50 -4.13 -5.08 -4.27
N ILE A 51 -3.88 -6.39 -4.29
CA ILE A 51 -4.90 -7.41 -4.00
C ILE A 51 -5.48 -7.23 -2.60
N ALA A 52 -4.61 -7.10 -1.59
CA ALA A 52 -5.05 -6.90 -0.22
C ALA A 52 -5.80 -5.56 -0.05
N GLY A 53 -5.33 -4.50 -0.73
CA GLY A 53 -5.94 -3.17 -0.74
C GLY A 53 -7.29 -3.12 -1.45
N MET A 54 -7.51 -3.90 -2.53
CA MET A 54 -8.80 -3.98 -3.23
C MET A 54 -9.90 -4.55 -2.33
N THR A 55 -9.59 -5.54 -1.49
CA THR A 55 -10.52 -6.04 -0.47
C THR A 55 -10.88 -4.94 0.52
N ALA A 56 -9.90 -4.18 1.00
CA ALA A 56 -10.12 -3.04 1.90
C ALA A 56 -10.88 -1.88 1.24
N ALA A 57 -10.65 -1.60 -0.04
CA ALA A 57 -11.29 -0.52 -0.78
C ALA A 57 -12.74 -0.84 -1.17
N SER A 58 -13.02 -2.10 -1.53
CA SER A 58 -14.36 -2.55 -1.93
C SER A 58 -15.35 -2.61 -0.76
N GLN A 59 -14.90 -3.03 0.41
CA GLN A 59 -15.75 -3.14 1.60
C GLN A 59 -15.65 -1.90 2.49
N GLY A 60 -14.53 -1.16 2.44
CA GLY A 60 -14.17 -0.12 3.39
C GLY A 60 -13.49 -0.71 4.62
N TRP A 61 -12.34 -0.16 5.02
CA TRP A 61 -11.50 -0.69 6.13
C TRP A 61 -12.28 -0.99 7.42
N ASN A 62 -13.23 -0.12 7.78
CA ASN A 62 -14.04 -0.27 9.01
C ASN A 62 -15.05 -1.41 8.92
N ASN A 63 -15.37 -1.88 7.71
CA ASN A 63 -16.31 -2.97 7.47
C ASN A 63 -15.61 -4.32 7.26
N LEU A 64 -14.27 -4.34 7.28
CA LEU A 64 -13.53 -5.59 7.25
C LEU A 64 -13.68 -6.32 8.58
N ASP A 65 -13.86 -7.64 8.50
CA ASP A 65 -13.74 -8.51 9.67
C ASP A 65 -12.27 -8.66 10.11
N ASP A 66 -12.06 -9.28 11.27
CA ASP A 66 -10.72 -9.40 11.86
C ASP A 66 -9.80 -10.29 11.03
N ASP A 67 -10.34 -11.31 10.36
CA ASP A 67 -9.57 -12.21 9.49
C ASP A 67 -9.09 -11.49 8.23
N GLN A 68 -9.93 -10.66 7.63
CA GLN A 68 -9.59 -9.82 6.49
C GLN A 68 -8.54 -8.77 6.85
N LYS A 69 -8.68 -8.12 8.01
CA LYS A 69 -7.66 -7.20 8.53
C LYS A 69 -6.34 -7.92 8.78
N LEU A 70 -6.39 -9.13 9.35
CA LEU A 70 -5.19 -9.95 9.60
C LEU A 70 -4.51 -10.38 8.30
N ALA A 71 -5.28 -10.78 7.28
CA ALA A 71 -4.75 -11.14 5.97
C ALA A 71 -4.05 -9.95 5.28
N PHE A 72 -4.64 -8.75 5.40
CA PHE A 72 -4.01 -7.52 4.93
C PHE A 72 -2.70 -7.23 5.68
N MET A 73 -2.71 -7.29 7.02
CA MET A 73 -1.53 -7.05 7.84
C MET A 73 -0.42 -8.08 7.58
N ALA A 74 -0.77 -9.35 7.38
CA ALA A 74 0.19 -10.40 7.03
C ALA A 74 0.84 -10.16 5.66
N THR A 75 0.06 -9.73 4.67
CA THR A 75 0.56 -9.37 3.34
C THR A 75 1.54 -8.19 3.42
N MET A 76 1.18 -7.15 4.18
CA MET A 76 2.04 -6.00 4.38
C MET A 76 3.31 -6.37 5.14
N LEU A 77 3.21 -7.18 6.20
CA LEU A 77 4.36 -7.65 6.98
C LEU A 77 5.33 -8.45 6.10
N ALA A 78 4.83 -9.40 5.31
CA ALA A 78 5.65 -10.21 4.42
C ALA A 78 6.40 -9.33 3.39
N TRP A 79 5.72 -8.33 2.84
CA TRP A 79 6.36 -7.40 1.92
C TRP A 79 7.40 -6.51 2.62
N LEU A 80 7.08 -5.93 3.77
CA LEU A 80 8.01 -5.08 4.54
C LEU A 80 9.25 -5.86 5.01
N ALA A 81 9.09 -7.11 5.47
CA ALA A 81 10.20 -7.95 5.89
C ALA A 81 11.13 -8.28 4.71
N ARG A 82 10.57 -8.48 3.51
CA ARG A 82 11.34 -8.71 2.29
C ARG A 82 12.10 -7.46 1.83
N GLU A 83 11.44 -6.31 1.85
CA GLU A 83 12.00 -5.05 1.33
C GLU A 83 12.97 -4.39 2.32
N TYR A 84 12.72 -4.57 3.61
CA TYR A 84 13.49 -3.98 4.70
C TYR A 84 13.99 -5.08 5.65
N PRO A 85 15.11 -5.76 5.36
CA PRO A 85 15.56 -6.93 6.15
C PRO A 85 15.83 -6.66 7.64
N ARG A 86 16.01 -5.40 8.03
CA ARG A 86 16.17 -4.99 9.44
C ARG A 86 14.85 -4.76 10.17
N PHE A 87 13.75 -4.64 9.44
CA PHE A 87 12.42 -4.37 9.96
C PHE A 87 11.93 -5.48 10.88
N GLU A 88 11.99 -6.73 10.43
CA GLU A 88 11.58 -7.90 11.21
C GLU A 88 12.35 -7.98 12.54
N ARG A 89 13.68 -7.81 12.48
CA ARG A 89 14.52 -7.77 13.69
C ARG A 89 14.15 -6.63 14.64
N GLU A 90 13.80 -5.47 14.10
CA GLU A 90 13.41 -4.32 14.91
C GLU A 90 12.04 -4.54 15.56
N LEU A 91 11.07 -5.11 14.83
CA LEU A 91 9.79 -5.56 15.37
C LEU A 91 10.00 -6.59 16.49
N ASP A 92 10.89 -7.57 16.30
CA ASP A 92 11.18 -8.59 17.30
C ASP A 92 11.81 -8.03 18.56
N ARG A 93 12.68 -7.03 18.42
CA ARG A 93 13.43 -6.44 19.53
C ARG A 93 12.65 -5.38 20.31
N LYS A 94 11.88 -4.51 19.63
CA LYS A 94 11.28 -3.32 20.24
C LYS A 94 9.77 -3.41 20.44
N SER A 95 9.07 -4.26 19.68
CA SER A 95 7.61 -4.29 19.74
C SER A 95 7.10 -5.16 20.89
N GLY A 96 6.22 -4.60 21.72
CA GLY A 96 5.42 -5.35 22.70
C GLY A 96 4.12 -5.92 22.11
N ASP A 97 3.68 -5.41 20.96
CA ASP A 97 2.51 -5.86 20.21
C ASP A 97 2.76 -5.57 18.72
N LYS A 98 3.15 -6.63 17.99
CA LYS A 98 3.58 -6.52 16.59
C LYS A 98 2.42 -6.15 15.68
N THR A 99 1.24 -6.69 15.94
CA THR A 99 0.03 -6.42 15.16
C THR A 99 -0.36 -4.95 15.29
N LEU A 100 -0.34 -4.40 16.50
CA LEU A 100 -0.62 -2.98 16.73
C LEU A 100 0.42 -2.08 16.05
N ASP A 101 1.71 -2.42 16.12
CA ASP A 101 2.76 -1.62 15.49
C ASP A 101 2.68 -1.65 13.96
N ILE A 102 2.37 -2.81 13.38
CA ILE A 102 2.08 -2.96 11.94
C ILE A 102 0.90 -2.05 11.55
N GLY A 103 -0.19 -2.07 12.32
CA GLY A 103 -1.33 -1.17 12.11
C GLY A 103 -0.96 0.31 12.17
N ARG A 104 -0.10 0.71 13.12
CA ARG A 104 0.39 2.09 13.24
C ARG A 104 1.26 2.52 12.06
N ILE A 105 2.13 1.64 11.57
CA ILE A 105 2.96 1.90 10.39
C ILE A 105 2.07 2.15 9.17
N PHE A 106 1.06 1.29 8.96
CA PHE A 106 0.12 1.47 7.87
C PHE A 106 -0.66 2.78 7.98
N ALA A 107 -1.17 3.12 9.17
CA ALA A 107 -1.89 4.37 9.38
C ALA A 107 -1.01 5.60 9.10
N ALA A 108 0.25 5.58 9.54
CA ALA A 108 1.21 6.64 9.26
C ALA A 108 1.51 6.76 7.76
N TRP A 109 1.67 5.62 7.07
CA TRP A 109 1.88 5.55 5.63
C TRP A 109 0.70 6.11 4.82
N ALA A 110 -0.52 5.72 5.18
CA ALA A 110 -1.73 6.21 4.54
C ALA A 110 -1.93 7.72 4.76
N LYS A 111 -1.69 8.19 6.00
CA LYS A 111 -1.76 9.63 6.30
C LYS A 111 -0.73 10.42 5.47
N ALA A 112 0.52 9.99 5.47
CA ALA A 112 1.57 10.71 4.73
C ALA A 112 1.33 10.68 3.22
N THR A 113 0.80 9.58 2.66
CA THR A 113 0.37 9.55 1.25
C THR A 113 -0.70 10.61 0.98
N LYS A 114 -1.72 10.71 1.84
CA LYS A 114 -2.80 11.71 1.71
C LYS A 114 -2.29 13.15 1.82
N ASP A 115 -1.34 13.40 2.71
CA ASP A 115 -0.73 14.72 2.91
C ASP A 115 0.11 15.16 1.68
N MET A 116 0.49 14.22 0.81
CA MET A 116 1.18 14.46 -0.46
C MET A 116 0.22 14.69 -1.65
N ASP A 117 -1.10 14.66 -1.44
CA ASP A 117 -2.08 14.99 -2.48
C ASP A 117 -2.15 16.52 -2.67
N PRO A 118 -1.78 17.06 -3.85
CA PRO A 118 -1.85 18.50 -4.12
C PRO A 118 -3.27 19.07 -4.01
N LYS A 119 -4.34 18.26 -4.16
CA LYS A 119 -5.73 18.71 -3.96
C LYS A 119 -6.06 19.02 -2.51
N ALA A 120 -5.33 18.47 -1.54
CA ALA A 120 -5.49 18.80 -0.13
C ALA A 120 -5.02 20.24 0.19
N SER A 121 -4.10 20.79 -0.63
CA SER A 121 -3.60 22.16 -0.49
C SER A 121 -4.49 23.21 -1.15
N SER A 122 -5.33 22.84 -2.14
CA SER A 122 -6.11 23.81 -2.92
C SER A 122 -7.45 24.20 -2.27
N SER A 123 -7.88 23.53 -1.20
CA SER A 123 -9.14 23.82 -0.50
C SER A 123 -9.05 24.94 0.55
N SER A 124 -7.87 25.54 0.76
CA SER A 124 -7.65 26.55 1.83
C SER A 124 -7.37 27.97 1.30
N THR A 125 -7.56 28.23 0.01
CA THR A 125 -7.39 29.57 -0.57
C THR A 125 -8.60 29.95 -1.42
N SER A 126 -9.73 30.10 -0.74
CA SER A 126 -10.87 30.90 -1.21
C SER A 126 -11.44 31.63 0.01
N ALA A 127 -10.91 32.82 0.28
CA ALA A 127 -11.46 33.82 1.17
C ALA A 127 -11.27 35.19 0.52
#